data_AF-A0A484YT45-F1
#
_entry.id   AF-A0A484YT45-F1
#
_cell.length_a   1.000
_cell.length_b   1.000
_cell.length_c   1.000
_cell.angle_alpha   90.00
_cell.angle_beta   90.00
_cell.angle_gamma   90.00
#
_symmetry.space_group_name_H-M   'P 1'
#
loop_
_entity.id
_entity.type
_entity.pdbx_description
1 polymer ?
#
loop_
_entity_poly.entity_id
_entity_poly.type
_entity_poly.pdbx_seq_one_letter_code
_entity_poly.pdbx_strand_id
1 'polypeptide(L)'
;MRHLFQQSLKKNMEMSGKVSIVRARGKAVLVPLIKMLNHFKADFGIVHDIDWPYRRDGSNNGSWTLNTIIRNEIIKCRNNGKKVYHRWSAPDFERFLGGEELGKDKPYTAFNRISRDEKLKEKIQNLIINLFEGECYDPDDFEPDDDFNAQLMEQLKIWAKNNGESDNVRVMGC
;
A
#
# COMPACT_ATOMS: atom_id res chain seq x y z
N MET A 1 5.40 7.92 -8.67
CA MET A 1 5.27 6.50 -8.25
C MET A 1 5.93 5.51 -9.19
N ARG A 2 5.35 5.12 -10.35
CA ARG A 2 5.98 4.12 -11.25
C ARG A 2 7.46 4.41 -11.56
N HIS A 3 7.80 5.66 -11.87
CA HIS A 3 9.18 6.07 -12.19
C HIS A 3 10.15 5.89 -11.00
N LEU A 4 9.70 6.16 -9.77
CA LEU A 4 10.48 5.95 -8.55
C LEU A 4 10.81 4.47 -8.35
N PHE A 5 9.79 3.62 -8.50
CA PHE A 5 9.96 2.17 -8.38
C PHE A 5 10.93 1.65 -9.44
N GLN A 6 10.81 2.11 -10.69
CA GLN A 6 11.73 1.75 -11.76
C GLN A 6 13.18 2.17 -11.47
N GLN A 7 13.41 3.36 -10.91
CA GLN A 7 14.76 3.78 -10.53
C GLN A 7 15.34 2.94 -9.40
N SER A 8 14.52 2.61 -8.40
CA SER A 8 14.95 1.76 -7.30
C SER A 8 15.29 0.35 -7.78
N LEU A 9 14.49 -0.23 -8.68
CA LEU A 9 14.80 -1.53 -9.30
C LEU A 9 16.08 -1.49 -10.13
N LYS A 10 16.34 -0.40 -10.88
CA LYS A 10 17.58 -0.27 -11.66
C LYS A 10 18.85 -0.25 -10.79
N LYS A 11 18.76 0.25 -9.56
CA LYS A 11 19.88 0.20 -8.60
C LYS A 11 20.10 -1.21 -8.04
N ASN A 12 19.05 -2.03 -7.95
CA ASN A 12 19.13 -3.42 -7.50
C ASN A 12 19.32 -4.34 -8.70
N MET A 13 20.58 -4.59 -9.06
CA MET A 13 21.00 -5.35 -10.25
C MET A 13 20.35 -6.75 -10.34
N GLU A 14 20.01 -7.36 -9.20
CA GLU A 14 19.35 -8.66 -9.10
C GLU A 14 17.86 -8.65 -9.47
N MET A 15 17.16 -7.54 -9.22
CA MET A 15 15.75 -7.34 -9.59
C MET A 15 15.58 -6.70 -10.98
N SER A 16 16.64 -6.07 -11.49
CA SER A 16 16.66 -5.47 -12.82
C SER A 16 16.42 -6.54 -13.90
N GLY A 17 15.35 -6.37 -14.67
CA GLY A 17 14.95 -7.31 -15.73
C GLY A 17 14.08 -8.49 -15.30
N LYS A 18 13.86 -8.71 -13.99
CA LYS A 18 13.01 -9.79 -13.46
C LYS A 18 11.62 -9.32 -13.02
N VAL A 19 11.42 -8.02 -12.83
CA VAL A 19 10.19 -7.45 -12.26
C VAL A 19 9.49 -6.52 -13.26
N SER A 20 8.19 -6.74 -13.47
CA SER A 20 7.31 -5.85 -14.23
C SER A 20 6.44 -5.00 -13.31
N ILE A 21 6.56 -3.67 -13.39
CA ILE A 21 5.72 -2.76 -12.61
C ILE A 21 4.45 -2.40 -13.39
N VAL A 22 3.31 -2.80 -12.83
CA VAL A 22 1.98 -2.46 -13.35
C VAL A 22 1.33 -1.41 -12.45
N ARG A 23 0.86 -0.31 -13.04
CA ARG A 23 0.05 0.69 -12.33
C ARG A 23 -1.43 0.35 -12.52
N ALA A 24 -2.06 -0.18 -11.48
CA ALA A 24 -3.52 -0.23 -11.40
C ALA A 24 -4.05 1.20 -11.26
N ARG A 25 -4.84 1.68 -12.22
CA ARG A 25 -5.36 3.05 -12.22
C ARG A 25 -6.54 3.20 -11.26
N GLY A 26 -6.29 2.95 -9.97
CA GLY A 26 -7.28 2.97 -8.90
C GLY A 26 -7.44 1.61 -8.21
N LYS A 27 -7.86 1.65 -6.95
CA LYS A 27 -7.94 0.49 -6.06
C LYS A 27 -8.95 -0.57 -6.53
N ALA A 28 -10.06 -0.14 -7.12
CA ALA A 28 -11.07 -1.06 -7.68
C ALA A 28 -10.52 -1.95 -8.81
N VAL A 29 -9.47 -1.50 -9.51
CA VAL A 29 -8.82 -2.27 -10.60
C VAL A 29 -7.89 -3.36 -10.04
N LEU A 30 -7.46 -3.26 -8.78
CA LEU A 30 -6.60 -4.28 -8.17
C LEU A 30 -7.31 -5.63 -8.05
N VAL A 31 -8.60 -5.63 -7.70
CA VAL A 31 -9.39 -6.86 -7.53
C VAL A 31 -9.41 -7.74 -8.80
N PRO A 32 -9.80 -7.25 -10.00
CA PRO A 32 -9.74 -8.06 -11.21
C PRO A 32 -8.30 -8.41 -11.62
N LEU A 33 -7.30 -7.55 -11.35
CA LEU A 33 -5.90 -7.89 -11.62
C LEU A 33 -5.41 -9.06 -10.75
N ILE A 34 -5.73 -9.07 -9.46
CA ILE A 34 -5.39 -10.17 -8.54
C ILE A 34 -6.02 -11.47 -9.04
N LYS A 35 -7.32 -11.45 -9.41
CA LYS A 35 -8.02 -12.62 -9.95
C LYS A 35 -7.36 -13.15 -11.23
N MET A 36 -6.98 -12.25 -12.13
CA MET A 36 -6.29 -12.58 -13.36
C MET A 36 -4.92 -13.22 -13.07
N LEU A 37 -4.10 -12.61 -12.20
CA LEU A 37 -2.79 -13.15 -11.83
C LEU A 37 -2.91 -14.53 -11.16
N ASN A 38 -3.92 -14.72 -10.30
CA ASN A 38 -4.23 -16.02 -9.71
C ASN A 38 -4.56 -17.07 -10.77
N HIS A 39 -5.41 -16.73 -11.74
CA HIS A 39 -5.77 -17.62 -12.85
C HIS A 39 -4.54 -18.05 -13.66
N PHE A 40 -3.63 -17.12 -13.94
CA PHE A 40 -2.37 -17.40 -14.63
C PHE A 40 -1.26 -17.94 -13.72
N LYS A 41 -1.57 -18.25 -12.46
CA LYS A 41 -0.67 -18.83 -11.46
C LYS A 41 0.59 -18.01 -11.17
N ALA A 42 0.52 -16.69 -11.37
CA ALA A 42 1.64 -15.78 -11.19
C ALA A 42 1.82 -15.38 -9.73
N ASP A 43 3.08 -15.31 -9.29
CA ASP A 43 3.45 -14.70 -8.02
C ASP A 43 3.58 -13.18 -8.21
N PHE A 44 3.26 -12.37 -7.20
CA PHE A 44 3.28 -10.91 -7.32
C PHE A 44 3.37 -10.18 -5.98
N GLY A 45 3.85 -8.95 -6.02
CA GLY A 45 3.72 -7.97 -4.94
C GLY A 45 2.64 -6.94 -5.25
N ILE A 46 1.93 -6.49 -4.21
CA ILE A 46 0.93 -5.43 -4.29
C ILE A 46 1.13 -4.44 -3.15
N VAL A 47 1.13 -3.15 -3.51
CA VAL A 47 1.06 -2.03 -2.56
C VAL A 47 -0.11 -1.13 -2.90
N HIS A 48 -0.88 -0.72 -1.89
CA HIS A 48 -1.98 0.21 -2.03
C HIS A 48 -2.19 1.07 -0.78
N ASP A 49 -2.95 2.15 -0.89
CA ASP A 49 -3.32 2.99 0.25
C ASP A 49 -4.40 2.27 1.10
N ILE A 50 -4.38 2.45 2.42
CA ILE A 50 -5.48 2.01 3.29
C ILE A 50 -6.73 2.85 2.98
N ASP A 51 -6.57 4.15 2.72
CA ASP A 51 -7.64 5.16 2.66
C ASP A 51 -8.40 5.32 3.97
N TRP A 52 -9.09 6.44 4.13
CA TRP A 52 -9.89 6.70 5.33
C TRP A 52 -11.19 5.89 5.34
N PRO A 53 -11.67 5.39 6.50
CA PRO A 53 -12.94 4.70 6.61
C PRO A 53 -14.13 5.60 6.30
N TYR A 54 -14.03 6.88 6.68
CA TYR A 54 -15.07 7.88 6.46
C TYR A 54 -14.60 9.03 5.58
N ARG A 55 -15.56 9.64 4.88
CA ARG A 55 -15.37 10.89 4.14
C ARG A 55 -15.40 12.08 5.08
N ARG A 56 -15.10 13.27 4.55
CA ARG A 56 -15.12 14.53 5.31
C ARG A 56 -16.51 14.92 5.82
N ASP A 57 -17.56 14.32 5.29
CA ASP A 57 -18.96 14.48 5.73
C ASP A 57 -19.40 13.38 6.72
N GLY A 58 -18.47 12.50 7.14
CA GLY A 58 -18.76 11.36 8.02
C GLY A 58 -19.35 10.12 7.32
N SER A 59 -19.68 10.20 6.03
CA SER A 59 -20.22 9.05 5.28
C SER A 59 -19.15 7.98 5.01
N ASN A 60 -19.59 6.71 4.87
CA ASN A 60 -18.70 5.58 4.57
C ASN A 60 -17.92 5.74 3.25
N ASN A 61 -16.63 5.44 3.27
CA ASN A 61 -15.78 5.47 2.08
C ASN A 61 -15.72 4.09 1.40
N GLY A 62 -16.12 4.02 0.12
CA GLY A 62 -16.05 2.76 -0.65
C GLY A 62 -14.63 2.21 -0.82
N SER A 63 -13.60 3.06 -0.77
CA SER A 63 -12.20 2.60 -0.80
C SER A 63 -11.81 1.80 0.44
N TRP A 64 -12.51 1.99 1.56
CA TRP A 64 -12.32 1.22 2.78
C TRP A 64 -12.80 -0.22 2.59
N THR A 65 -14.01 -0.41 2.04
CA THR A 65 -14.56 -1.73 1.72
C THR A 65 -13.65 -2.53 0.78
N LEU A 66 -12.97 -1.85 -0.14
CA LEU A 66 -12.03 -2.49 -1.06
C LEU A 66 -10.81 -3.13 -0.35
N ASN A 67 -10.42 -2.66 0.84
CA ASN A 67 -9.32 -3.28 1.61
C ASN A 67 -9.61 -4.76 1.89
N THR A 68 -10.80 -5.05 2.43
CA THR A 68 -11.23 -6.41 2.75
C THR A 68 -11.35 -7.27 1.50
N ILE A 69 -11.90 -6.71 0.41
CA ILE A 69 -12.04 -7.44 -0.85
C ILE A 69 -10.65 -7.81 -1.41
N ILE A 70 -9.70 -6.87 -1.41
CA ILE A 70 -8.32 -7.12 -1.83
C ILE A 70 -7.69 -8.20 -0.96
N ARG A 71 -7.81 -8.10 0.37
CA ARG A 71 -7.27 -9.08 1.32
C ARG A 71 -7.81 -10.48 1.05
N ASN A 72 -9.12 -10.61 0.86
CA ASN A 72 -9.76 -11.90 0.60
C ASN A 72 -9.27 -12.52 -0.72
N GLU A 73 -9.08 -11.74 -1.77
CA GLU A 73 -8.51 -12.25 -3.02
C GLU A 73 -7.03 -12.64 -2.87
N ILE A 74 -6.26 -11.91 -2.06
CA ILE A 74 -4.86 -12.27 -1.74
C ILE A 74 -4.80 -13.61 -0.98
N ILE A 75 -5.67 -13.81 0.02
CA ILE A 75 -5.76 -15.07 0.76
C ILE A 75 -6.09 -16.23 -0.20
N LYS A 76 -7.02 -16.04 -1.14
CA LYS A 76 -7.31 -17.06 -2.16
C LYS A 76 -6.08 -17.40 -3.01
N CYS A 77 -5.30 -16.41 -3.42
CA CYS A 77 -4.04 -16.66 -4.15
C CYS A 77 -3.06 -17.48 -3.30
N ARG A 78 -2.89 -17.12 -2.02
CA ARG A 78 -1.98 -17.84 -1.10
C ARG A 78 -2.44 -19.27 -0.86
N ASN A 79 -3.75 -19.50 -0.70
CA ASN A 79 -4.34 -20.84 -0.59
C ASN A 79 -4.13 -21.68 -1.87
N ASN A 80 -3.98 -21.03 -3.02
CA ASN A 80 -3.59 -21.68 -4.28
C ASN A 80 -2.06 -21.85 -4.43
N GLY A 81 -1.29 -21.67 -3.36
CA GLY A 81 0.16 -21.84 -3.35
C GLY A 81 0.94 -20.70 -4.04
N LYS A 82 0.32 -19.52 -4.22
CA LYS A 82 1.00 -18.36 -4.81
C LYS A 82 1.72 -17.54 -3.75
N LYS A 83 2.91 -17.05 -4.10
CA LYS A 83 3.63 -16.09 -3.26
C LYS A 83 3.06 -14.70 -3.55
N VAL A 84 2.34 -14.14 -2.58
CA VAL A 84 1.72 -12.82 -2.72
C VAL A 84 2.14 -11.92 -1.57
N TYR A 85 3.01 -10.95 -1.88
CA TYR A 85 3.44 -9.93 -0.95
C TYR A 85 2.44 -8.79 -0.92
N HIS A 86 1.86 -8.50 0.25
CA HIS A 86 0.87 -7.46 0.46
C HIS A 86 1.49 -6.39 1.36
N ARG A 87 1.54 -5.16 0.85
CA ARG A 87 1.94 -3.97 1.62
C ARG A 87 0.87 -2.90 1.46
N TRP A 88 0.80 -1.99 2.42
CA TRP A 88 -0.10 -0.85 2.35
C TRP A 88 0.49 0.39 3.01
N SER A 89 -0.11 1.54 2.74
CA SER A 89 0.28 2.82 3.30
C SER A 89 -0.84 3.41 4.15
N ALA A 90 -0.51 3.78 5.38
CA ALA A 90 -1.43 4.39 6.33
C ALA A 90 -1.15 5.90 6.45
N PRO A 91 -2.15 6.77 6.23
CA PRO A 91 -3.44 6.52 5.57
C PRO A 91 -3.32 6.39 4.04
N ASP A 92 -2.32 7.06 3.46
CA ASP A 92 -2.02 7.14 2.04
C ASP A 92 -0.50 7.20 1.85
N PHE A 93 -0.03 6.91 0.64
CA PHE A 93 1.38 6.81 0.33
C PHE A 93 2.16 8.11 0.60
N GLU A 94 1.58 9.27 0.30
CA GLU A 94 2.20 10.58 0.53
C GLU A 94 2.47 10.82 2.02
N ARG A 95 1.48 10.57 2.89
CA ARG A 95 1.62 10.70 4.35
C ARG A 95 2.45 9.59 4.96
N PHE A 96 2.42 8.39 4.39
CA PHE A 96 3.33 7.31 4.77
C PHE A 96 4.80 7.70 4.56
N LEU A 97 5.11 8.49 3.53
CA LEU A 97 6.44 9.09 3.33
C LEU A 97 6.68 10.36 4.18
N GLY A 98 5.83 10.64 5.17
CA GLY A 98 5.93 11.81 6.03
C GLY A 98 5.60 13.13 5.32
N GLY A 99 4.82 13.10 4.23
CA GLY A 99 4.36 14.29 3.52
C GLY A 99 2.97 14.73 3.92
N GLU A 100 2.60 15.93 3.50
CA GLU A 100 1.21 16.37 3.53
C GLU A 100 0.41 15.74 2.38
N GLU A 101 -0.92 15.82 2.46
CA GLU A 101 -1.81 15.42 1.36
C GLU A 101 -1.54 16.31 0.14
N LEU A 102 -0.76 15.80 -0.82
CA LEU A 102 -0.36 16.59 -1.98
C LEU A 102 -1.56 16.80 -2.93
N GLY A 103 -1.69 18.02 -3.47
CA GLY A 103 -2.67 18.40 -4.49
C GLY A 103 -2.36 17.81 -5.89
N LYS A 104 -2.90 18.39 -6.97
CA LYS A 104 -2.86 17.80 -8.34
C LYS A 104 -1.46 17.55 -8.94
N ASP A 105 -0.38 18.14 -8.42
CA ASP A 105 1.00 18.02 -8.95
C ASP A 105 1.81 16.81 -8.40
N LYS A 106 1.10 15.76 -7.96
CA LYS A 106 1.59 14.61 -7.16
C LYS A 106 2.90 13.93 -7.60
N PRO A 107 3.13 13.58 -8.88
CA PRO A 107 4.21 12.65 -9.21
C PRO A 107 5.60 13.27 -9.12
N TYR A 108 5.72 14.55 -9.48
CA TYR A 108 7.00 15.25 -9.57
C TYR A 108 7.51 15.69 -8.19
N THR A 109 6.62 16.24 -7.36
CA THR A 109 6.95 16.68 -6.00
C THR A 109 7.36 15.52 -5.10
N ALA A 110 6.63 14.40 -5.15
CA ALA A 110 7.02 13.19 -4.44
C ALA A 110 8.39 12.68 -4.92
N PHE A 111 8.63 12.67 -6.24
CA PHE A 111 9.91 12.23 -6.82
C PHE A 111 11.09 13.08 -6.36
N ASN A 112 10.96 14.41 -6.42
CA ASN A 112 12.02 15.33 -6.02
C ASN A 112 12.33 15.21 -4.52
N ARG A 113 11.31 15.04 -3.68
CA ARG A 113 11.50 14.86 -2.25
C ARG A 113 12.30 13.59 -1.95
N ILE A 114 11.86 12.46 -2.50
CA ILE A 114 12.55 11.18 -2.32
C ILE A 114 13.98 11.26 -2.86
N SER A 115 14.21 11.90 -3.99
CA SER A 115 15.55 11.99 -4.60
C SER A 115 16.55 12.76 -3.74
N ARG A 116 16.08 13.61 -2.82
CA ARG A 116 16.91 14.47 -1.97
C ARG A 116 17.01 13.99 -0.51
N ASP A 117 16.19 13.04 -0.10
CA ASP A 117 16.14 12.53 1.27
C ASP A 117 16.56 11.05 1.30
N GLU A 118 17.74 10.78 1.87
CA GLU A 118 18.31 9.44 1.87
C GLU A 118 17.49 8.44 2.71
N LYS A 119 16.88 8.90 3.81
CA LYS A 119 16.00 8.06 4.63
C LYS A 119 14.74 7.66 3.85
N LEU A 120 14.19 8.58 3.06
CA LEU A 120 13.04 8.26 2.21
C LEU A 120 13.41 7.32 1.06
N LYS A 121 14.61 7.43 0.49
CA LYS A 121 15.10 6.46 -0.50
C LYS A 121 15.20 5.07 0.10
N GLU A 122 15.83 4.95 1.26
CA GLU A 122 15.99 3.68 1.96
C GLU A 122 14.63 3.06 2.28
N LYS A 123 13.68 3.87 2.81
CA LYS A 123 12.31 3.43 3.08
C LYS A 123 11.62 2.87 1.83
N ILE A 124 11.80 3.48 0.67
CA ILE A 124 11.22 3.00 -0.60
C ILE A 124 11.94 1.79 -1.15
N GLN A 125 13.27 1.74 -1.04
CA GLN A 125 14.05 0.56 -1.42
C GLN A 125 13.61 -0.66 -0.62
N ASN A 126 13.48 -0.50 0.70
CA ASN A 126 12.99 -1.56 1.59
C ASN A 126 11.56 -1.97 1.23
N LEU A 127 10.66 -1.03 0.94
CA LEU A 127 9.31 -1.36 0.48
C LEU A 127 9.33 -2.20 -0.81
N ILE A 128 10.19 -1.87 -1.77
CA ILE A 128 10.27 -2.57 -3.05
C ILE A 128 10.86 -3.97 -2.89
N ILE A 129 11.91 -4.12 -2.08
CA ILE A 129 12.48 -5.42 -1.75
C ILE A 129 11.42 -6.29 -1.08
N ASN A 130 10.68 -5.75 -0.11
CA ASN A 130 9.61 -6.45 0.58
C ASN A 130 8.43 -6.86 -0.31
N LEU A 131 8.24 -6.20 -1.46
CA LEU A 131 7.22 -6.58 -2.45
C LEU A 131 7.67 -7.74 -3.36
N PHE A 132 8.94 -8.14 -3.30
CA PHE A 132 9.52 -9.15 -4.18
C PHE A 132 10.07 -10.35 -3.40
N GLU A 133 10.81 -10.11 -2.31
CA GLU A 133 11.59 -11.10 -1.56
C GLU A 133 11.54 -10.82 -0.03
N GLY A 134 10.41 -10.32 0.48
CA GLY A 134 10.24 -10.17 1.93
C GLY A 134 10.26 -11.52 2.66
N GLU A 135 10.67 -11.51 3.93
CA GLU A 135 10.55 -12.69 4.81
C GLU A 135 9.06 -13.02 5.07
N CYS A 136 8.28 -11.98 5.37
CA CYS A 136 6.83 -12.07 5.61
C CYS A 136 6.02 -11.59 4.40
N TYR A 137 4.93 -12.29 4.11
CA TYR A 137 4.00 -11.90 3.04
C TYR A 137 3.19 -10.65 3.38
N ASP A 138 3.02 -10.32 4.65
CA ASP A 138 2.37 -9.12 5.18
C ASP A 138 3.41 -8.28 5.96
N PRO A 139 3.11 -7.02 6.35
CA PRO A 139 3.96 -6.24 7.27
C PRO A 139 4.20 -6.96 8.61
N ASP A 140 5.33 -6.70 9.27
CA ASP A 140 5.73 -7.41 10.50
C ASP A 140 4.82 -7.13 11.70
N ASP A 141 4.12 -5.99 11.70
CA ASP A 141 3.17 -5.58 12.73
C ASP A 141 1.74 -6.08 12.48
N PHE A 142 1.55 -6.94 11.48
CA PHE A 142 0.25 -7.49 11.12
C PHE A 142 0.08 -8.92 11.65
N GLU A 143 -0.99 -9.15 12.39
CA GLU A 143 -1.37 -10.45 12.93
C GLU A 143 -2.36 -11.16 11.98
N PRO A 144 -1.99 -12.28 11.32
CA PRO A 144 -2.81 -12.90 10.28
C PRO A 144 -4.15 -13.46 10.76
N ASP A 145 -4.25 -13.84 12.03
CA ASP A 145 -5.43 -14.48 12.63
C ASP A 145 -6.44 -13.46 13.18
N ASP A 146 -6.06 -12.19 13.26
CA ASP A 146 -6.90 -11.08 13.75
C ASP A 146 -7.70 -10.41 12.63
N ASP A 147 -8.75 -9.66 12.99
CA ASP A 147 -9.57 -8.95 12.01
C ASP A 147 -8.75 -7.88 11.25
N PHE A 148 -8.68 -8.04 9.93
CA PHE A 148 -7.88 -7.17 9.08
C PHE A 148 -8.30 -5.70 9.19
N ASN A 149 -9.60 -5.40 9.15
CA ASN A 149 -10.07 -4.02 9.17
C ASN A 149 -9.87 -3.36 10.54
N ALA A 150 -9.99 -4.11 11.63
CA ALA A 150 -9.71 -3.64 12.98
C ALA A 150 -8.25 -3.23 13.12
N GLN A 151 -7.32 -4.03 12.60
CA GLN A 151 -5.89 -3.68 12.58
C GLN A 151 -5.61 -2.45 11.71
N LEU A 152 -6.21 -2.33 10.51
CA LEU A 152 -6.08 -1.13 9.69
C LEU A 152 -6.64 0.13 10.39
N MET A 153 -7.76 -0.01 11.10
CA MET A 153 -8.36 1.07 11.87
C MET A 153 -7.43 1.50 13.00
N GLU A 154 -6.80 0.56 13.70
CA GLU A 154 -5.83 0.87 14.74
C GLU A 154 -4.60 1.58 14.19
N GLN A 155 -4.06 1.14 13.05
CA GLN A 155 -2.97 1.84 12.36
C GLN A 155 -3.36 3.29 12.01
N LEU A 156 -4.59 3.53 11.57
CA LEU A 156 -5.10 4.88 11.31
C LEU A 156 -5.24 5.73 12.57
N LYS A 157 -5.71 5.14 13.68
CA LYS A 157 -5.83 5.85 14.97
C LYS A 157 -4.46 6.23 15.52
N ILE A 158 -3.48 5.32 15.44
CA ILE A 158 -2.09 5.60 15.83
C ILE A 158 -1.52 6.73 14.97
N TRP A 159 -1.72 6.64 13.65
CA TRP A 159 -1.29 7.70 12.74
C TRP A 159 -1.94 9.04 13.09
N ALA A 160 -3.26 9.06 13.31
CA ALA A 160 -4.02 10.26 13.63
C ALA A 160 -3.53 10.90 14.94
N LYS A 161 -3.34 10.10 15.99
CA LYS A 161 -2.80 10.54 17.28
C LYS A 161 -1.42 11.17 17.13
N ASN A 162 -0.52 10.54 16.37
CA ASN A 162 0.84 11.03 16.16
C ASN A 162 0.90 12.33 15.34
N ASN A 163 -0.18 12.67 14.62
CA ASN A 163 -0.26 13.86 13.77
C ASN A 163 -1.28 14.90 14.31
N GLY A 164 -1.79 14.75 15.53
CA GLY A 164 -2.76 15.70 16.11
C GLY A 164 -4.15 15.67 15.46
N GLU A 165 -4.51 14.56 14.83
CA GLU A 165 -5.72 14.36 14.01
C GLU A 165 -6.71 13.37 14.66
N SER A 166 -6.57 13.09 15.97
CA SER A 166 -7.38 12.08 16.68
C SER A 166 -8.89 12.29 16.53
N ASP A 167 -9.34 13.55 16.52
CA ASP A 167 -10.76 13.91 16.44
C ASP A 167 -11.26 14.05 14.99
N ASN A 168 -10.46 13.63 14.00
CA ASN A 168 -10.83 13.77 12.61
C ASN A 168 -12.05 12.89 12.29
N VAL A 169 -13.10 13.50 11.72
CA VAL A 169 -14.33 12.79 11.29
C VAL A 169 -14.05 11.62 10.34
N ARG A 170 -12.95 11.69 9.59
CA ARG A 170 -12.49 10.63 8.68
C ARG A 170 -12.03 9.36 9.42
N VAL A 171 -11.76 9.47 10.73
CA VAL A 171 -11.39 8.38 11.64
C VAL A 171 -12.57 7.98 12.52
N MET A 172 -13.25 8.95 13.13
CA MET A 172 -14.29 8.68 14.13
C MET A 172 -15.64 8.32 13.52
N GLY A 173 -15.95 8.82 12.31
CA GLY A 173 -17.29 8.76 11.74
C GLY A 173 -18.20 9.87 12.26
N CYS A 174 -19.45 9.87 11.82
CA CYS A 174 -20.52 10.72 12.34
C CYS A 174 -21.32 10.02 13.45
#